data_AF-A0AB72Z3F4-F1
#
_entry.id   AF-A0AB72Z3F4-F1
#
_cell.length_a   1.000
_cell.length_b   1.000
_cell.length_c   1.000
_cell.angle_alpha   90.00
_cell.angle_beta   90.00
_cell.angle_gamma   90.00
#
_symmetry.space_group_name_H-M   'P 1'
#
loop_
_entity.id
_entity.type
_entity.pdbx_description
1 polymer ?
#
loop_
_entity_poly.entity_id
_entity_poly.type
_entity_poly.pdbx_seq_one_letter_code
_entity_poly.pdbx_strand_id
1 'polypeptide(L)'
;MIRVQPDEGVTMRFGSKVPGGTSMEVRDVSMDFGYGRSFTESSPEAYERLILDVLLGDPPLFPTTREVELSWQILDPIEEFWSTLGQPQPYRSGTWGPEEAVEMLARDGHRWRMP
;
A
#
# COMPACT_ATOMS: atom_id res chain seq x y z
N MET A 1 4.89 -5.48 -5.54
CA MET A 1 4.90 -4.59 -4.35
C MET A 1 5.25 -3.22 -4.84
N ILE A 2 4.37 -2.25 -4.61
CA ILE A 2 4.66 -0.85 -4.88
C ILE A 2 4.92 -0.24 -3.51
N ARG A 3 6.15 0.22 -3.27
CA ARG A 3 6.51 0.98 -2.07
C ARG A 3 6.31 2.45 -2.38
N VAL A 4 5.41 3.08 -1.63
CA VAL A 4 5.13 4.51 -1.78
C VAL A 4 6.10 5.33 -0.97
N GLN A 5 6.41 4.96 0.27
CA GLN A 5 7.49 5.48 1.13
C GLN A 5 7.76 4.49 2.30
N PRO A 6 8.95 4.53 2.93
CA PRO A 6 10.22 5.06 2.42
C PRO A 6 10.80 4.17 1.31
N ASP A 7 11.85 4.62 0.63
CA ASP A 7 12.53 3.91 -0.46
C ASP A 7 11.58 3.53 -1.62
N GLU A 8 11.09 4.56 -2.31
CA GLU A 8 10.10 4.45 -3.37
C GLU A 8 10.58 3.49 -4.45
N GLY A 9 9.74 2.52 -4.79
CA GLY A 9 10.20 1.45 -5.65
C GLY A 9 9.15 0.39 -5.93
N VAL A 10 9.49 -0.48 -6.87
CA VAL A 10 8.65 -1.59 -7.27
C VAL A 10 9.46 -2.88 -7.16
N THR A 11 8.96 -3.82 -6.37
CA THR A 11 9.47 -5.20 -6.34
C THR A 11 8.46 -6.13 -6.98
N MET A 12 8.88 -6.85 -8.02
CA MET A 12 8.09 -7.89 -8.68
C MET A 12 8.77 -9.24 -8.49
N ARG A 13 8.00 -10.25 -8.08
CA ARG A 13 8.49 -11.63 -7.90
C ARG A 13 7.75 -12.54 -8.87
N PHE A 14 8.48 -13.31 -9.67
CA PHE A 14 7.94 -14.24 -10.65
C PHE A 14 8.79 -15.50 -10.75
N GLY A 15 8.20 -16.60 -11.21
CA GLY A 15 8.91 -17.86 -11.41
C GLY A 15 9.76 -17.80 -12.69
N SER A 16 11.03 -18.16 -12.61
CA SER A 16 11.91 -18.33 -13.75
C SER A 16 12.52 -19.73 -13.76
N LYS A 17 12.72 -20.29 -14.95
CA LYS A 17 13.34 -21.61 -15.12
C LYS A 17 14.82 -21.55 -14.76
N VAL A 18 15.30 -22.53 -14.00
CA VAL A 18 16.73 -22.65 -13.67
C VAL A 18 17.52 -23.07 -14.91
N PRO A 19 18.50 -22.27 -15.37
CA PRO A 19 19.39 -22.69 -16.47
C PRO A 19 20.31 -23.82 -16.01
N GLY A 20 20.45 -24.89 -16.80
CA GLY A 20 21.45 -25.93 -16.60
C GLY A 20 21.02 -27.19 -15.82
N GLY A 21 19.76 -27.30 -15.39
CA GLY A 21 19.23 -28.52 -14.77
C GLY A 21 18.74 -29.55 -15.79
N THR A 22 18.93 -30.84 -15.51
CA THR A 22 18.39 -31.97 -16.29
C THR A 22 16.87 -32.14 -16.13
N SER A 23 16.28 -31.45 -15.14
CA SER A 23 14.86 -31.43 -14.78
C SER A 23 14.26 -30.02 -14.92
N MET A 24 12.94 -29.94 -15.12
CA MET A 24 12.21 -28.66 -15.15
C MET A 24 12.05 -28.12 -13.71
N GLU A 25 12.98 -27.26 -13.29
CA GLU A 25 12.92 -26.57 -12.00
C GLU A 25 12.60 -25.08 -12.20
N VAL A 26 11.59 -24.59 -11.50
CA VAL A 26 11.18 -23.19 -11.46
C VAL A 26 11.59 -22.61 -10.11
N ARG A 27 12.27 -21.46 -10.11
CA ARG A 27 12.63 -20.72 -8.91
C ARG A 27 12.04 -19.31 -8.95
N ASP A 28 11.65 -18.81 -7.78
CA ASP A 28 11.25 -17.42 -7.63
C ASP A 28 12.47 -16.50 -7.84
N VAL A 29 12.36 -15.60 -8.81
CA VAL A 29 13.29 -14.49 -9.02
C VAL A 29 12.61 -13.18 -8.63
N SER A 30 13.38 -12.26 -8.07
CA SER A 30 12.89 -10.93 -7.66
C SER A 30 13.57 -9.86 -8.50
N MET A 31 12.76 -9.02 -9.14
CA MET A 31 13.19 -7.78 -9.78
C MET A 31 12.87 -6.63 -8.82
N ASP A 32 13.89 -5.88 -8.42
CA ASP A 32 13.75 -4.73 -7.52
C ASP A 32 14.19 -3.46 -8.24
N PHE A 33 13.29 -2.49 -8.29
CA PHE A 33 13.54 -1.15 -8.77
C PHE A 33 13.36 -0.17 -7.62
N GLY A 34 14.31 0.74 -7.43
CA GLY A 34 14.24 1.81 -6.42
C GLY A 34 14.60 3.17 -7.02
N TYR A 35 13.79 4.18 -6.74
CA TYR A 35 13.96 5.55 -7.23
C TYR A 35 15.27 6.17 -6.72
N GLY A 36 15.54 6.09 -5.41
CA GLY A 36 16.76 6.68 -4.81
C GLY A 36 18.08 6.07 -5.29
N ARG A 37 18.07 4.90 -5.95
CA ARG A 37 19.26 4.32 -6.61
C ARG A 37 19.34 4.64 -8.10
N SER A 38 18.21 4.96 -8.74
CA SER A 38 18.10 5.12 -10.19
C SER A 38 18.11 6.58 -10.63
N PHE A 39 17.70 7.50 -9.74
CA PHE A 39 17.66 8.93 -9.97
C PHE A 39 18.37 9.67 -8.83
N THR A 40 19.18 10.68 -9.17
CA THR A 40 19.97 11.49 -8.22
C THR A 40 19.23 12.74 -7.74
N GLU A 41 18.06 13.04 -8.30
CA GLU A 41 17.21 14.16 -7.88
C GLU A 41 16.17 13.68 -6.86
N SER A 42 15.96 14.48 -5.82
CA SER A 42 14.89 14.27 -4.85
C SER A 42 13.53 14.45 -5.54
N SER A 43 12.62 13.50 -5.34
CA SER A 43 11.23 13.68 -5.74
C SER A 43 10.67 14.94 -5.08
N PRO A 44 9.92 15.79 -5.81
CA PRO A 44 9.32 16.99 -5.23
C PRO A 44 8.39 16.61 -4.09
N GLU A 45 8.30 17.48 -3.09
CA GLU A 45 7.45 17.23 -1.94
C GLU A 45 5.97 17.16 -2.36
N ALA A 46 5.16 16.40 -1.61
CA ALA A 46 3.75 16.18 -1.97
C ALA A 46 2.98 17.51 -2.13
N TYR A 47 3.22 18.49 -1.25
CA TYR A 47 2.56 19.79 -1.33
C TYR A 47 3.09 20.68 -2.46
N GLU A 48 4.40 20.64 -2.75
CA GLU A 48 4.99 21.38 -3.89
C GLU A 48 4.30 20.99 -5.19
N ARG A 49 4.06 19.68 -5.39
CA ARG A 49 3.37 19.18 -6.57
C ARG A 49 1.92 19.64 -6.64
N LEU A 50 1.17 19.56 -5.54
CA LEU A 50 -0.24 19.97 -5.49
C LEU A 50 -0.40 21.47 -5.76
N ILE A 51 0.47 22.31 -5.20
CA ILE A 51 0.44 23.76 -5.43
C ILE A 51 0.75 24.08 -6.89
N LEU A 52 1.76 23.43 -7.48
CA LEU A 52 2.09 23.61 -8.89
C LEU A 52 0.91 23.24 -9.80
N ASP A 53 0.23 22.11 -9.54
CA ASP A 53 -0.91 21.66 -10.33
C ASP A 53 -2.09 22.67 -10.25
N VAL A 54 -2.31 23.29 -9.09
CA VAL A 54 -3.29 24.39 -8.94
C VAL A 54 -2.89 25.62 -9.77
N LEU A 55 -1.62 26.00 -9.78
CA LEU A 55 -1.12 27.15 -10.54
C LEU A 55 -1.21 26.94 -12.06
N LEU A 56 -1.07 25.70 -12.52
CA LEU A 56 -1.17 25.32 -13.94
C LEU A 56 -2.62 25.18 -14.42
N GLY A 57 -3.60 25.23 -13.50
CA GLY A 57 -5.03 25.14 -13.83
C GLY A 57 -5.48 23.74 -14.26
N ASP A 58 -4.65 22.73 -14.03
CA ASP A 58 -4.94 21.32 -14.30
C ASP A 58 -4.72 20.51 -13.02
N PRO A 59 -5.77 20.25 -12.21
CA PRO A 59 -5.66 19.59 -10.92
C PRO A 59 -6.08 18.09 -10.99
N PRO A 60 -5.33 17.18 -11.64
CA PRO A 60 -5.71 15.77 -11.75
C PRO A 60 -5.56 14.99 -10.42
N LEU A 61 -4.91 15.58 -9.41
CA LEU A 61 -4.63 14.93 -8.11
C LEU A 61 -5.60 15.30 -7.00
N PHE A 62 -6.66 16.05 -7.31
CA PHE A 62 -7.67 16.42 -6.32
C PHE A 62 -8.90 15.52 -6.46
N PRO A 63 -9.42 14.97 -5.35
CA PRO A 63 -10.64 14.19 -5.39
C PRO A 63 -11.81 15.09 -5.82
N THR A 64 -12.67 14.54 -6.66
CA THR A 64 -13.92 15.20 -7.07
C THR A 64 -14.96 15.11 -5.96
N THR A 65 -15.96 16.02 -5.97
CA THR A 65 -17.06 16.00 -4.99
C THR A 65 -17.75 14.64 -4.92
N ARG A 66 -17.98 14.01 -6.07
CA ARG A 66 -18.61 12.69 -6.16
C ARG A 66 -17.76 11.60 -5.50
N GLU A 67 -16.45 11.61 -5.69
CA GLU A 67 -15.55 10.63 -5.05
C GLU A 67 -15.54 10.78 -3.54
N VAL A 68 -15.59 12.03 -3.04
CA VAL A 68 -15.70 12.30 -1.60
C VAL A 68 -17.04 11.78 -1.05
N GLU A 69 -18.16 12.08 -1.70
CA GLU A 69 -19.48 11.60 -1.29
C GLU A 69 -19.56 10.06 -1.26
N LEU A 70 -19.00 9.39 -2.26
CA LEU A 70 -18.97 7.92 -2.32
C LEU A 70 -18.05 7.32 -1.25
N SER A 71 -16.93 7.99 -0.94
CA SER A 71 -16.04 7.56 0.14
C SER A 71 -16.75 7.61 1.49
N TRP A 72 -17.54 8.66 1.74
CA TRP A 72 -18.35 8.77 2.95
C TRP A 72 -19.48 7.73 3.01
N GLN A 73 -20.16 7.43 1.91
CA GLN A 73 -21.16 6.35 1.88
C GLN A 73 -20.60 4.98 2.30
N ILE A 74 -19.30 4.75 2.13
CA ILE A 74 -18.62 3.53 2.59
C ILE A 74 -18.27 3.63 4.08
N LEU A 75 -17.83 4.79 4.56
CA LEU A 75 -17.36 5.00 5.92
C LEU A 75 -18.48 5.22 6.94
N ASP A 76 -19.55 5.94 6.57
CA ASP A 76 -20.65 6.30 7.48
C ASP A 76 -21.24 5.08 8.20
N PRO A 77 -21.58 3.95 7.52
CA PRO A 77 -22.14 2.79 8.21
C PRO A 77 -21.14 2.11 9.16
N ILE A 78 -19.84 2.21 8.85
CA ILE A 78 -18.77 1.67 9.71
C ILE A 78 -18.63 2.51 10.96
N GLU A 79 -18.67 3.84 10.83
CA GLU A 79 -18.61 4.77 11.97
C GLU A 79 -19.85 4.64 12.87
N GLU A 80 -21.05 4.59 12.27
CA GLU A 80 -22.31 4.37 13.00
C GLU A 80 -22.26 3.06 13.80
N PHE A 81 -21.84 1.96 13.17
CA PHE A 81 -21.69 0.69 13.86
C PHE A 81 -20.63 0.75 14.97
N TRP A 82 -19.48 1.39 14.70
CA TRP A 82 -18.41 1.54 15.68
C TRP A 82 -18.84 2.36 16.89
N SER A 83 -19.72 3.35 16.72
CA SER A 83 -20.27 4.14 17.82
C SER A 83 -21.08 3.30 18.83
N THR A 84 -21.60 2.14 18.40
CA THR A 84 -22.30 1.19 19.27
C THR A 84 -21.36 0.22 19.98
N LEU A 85 -20.11 0.13 19.53
CA LEU A 85 -19.06 -0.69 20.12
C LEU A 85 -18.27 0.11 21.17
N GLY A 86 -17.56 -0.64 22.02
CA GLY A 86 -16.72 -0.06 23.06
C GLY A 86 -15.36 0.41 22.54
N GLN A 87 -14.31 0.08 23.29
CA GLN A 87 -12.94 0.46 22.94
C GLN A 87 -12.34 -0.49 21.89
N PRO A 88 -11.39 -0.02 21.06
CA PRO A 88 -10.64 -0.87 20.15
C PRO A 88 -9.81 -1.92 20.91
N GLN A 89 -9.46 -3.01 20.22
CA GLN A 89 -8.60 -4.03 20.81
C GLN A 89 -7.21 -3.47 21.10
N PRO A 90 -6.69 -3.66 22.33
CA PRO A 90 -5.37 -3.17 22.70
C PRO A 90 -4.28 -4.02 22.04
N TYR A 91 -3.14 -3.38 21.76
CA TYR A 91 -1.95 -4.07 21.28
C TYR A 91 -0.69 -3.39 21.85
N ARG A 92 0.42 -4.13 21.88
CA ARG A 92 1.68 -3.64 22.43
C ARG A 92 2.32 -2.64 21.44
N SER A 93 2.78 -1.50 21.94
CA SER A 93 3.52 -0.53 21.12
C SER A 93 4.74 -1.18 20.46
N GLY A 94 4.94 -0.90 19.17
CA GLY A 94 5.98 -1.51 18.34
C GLY A 94 5.61 -2.84 17.69
N THR A 95 4.40 -3.37 17.93
CA THR A 95 3.85 -4.48 17.15
C THR A 95 2.97 -3.98 15.99
N TRP A 96 2.55 -4.90 15.14
CA TRP A 96 1.74 -4.65 13.95
C TRP A 96 0.22 -4.54 14.21
N GLY A 97 -0.19 -4.48 15.47
CA GLY A 97 -1.60 -4.51 15.86
C GLY A 97 -1.99 -5.76 16.67
N PRO A 98 -3.31 -5.94 16.90
CA PRO A 98 -3.85 -7.05 17.67
C PRO A 98 -3.93 -8.35 16.85
N GLU A 99 -4.04 -9.51 17.51
CA GLU A 99 -4.06 -10.83 16.85
C GLU A 99 -5.30 -11.00 15.95
N GLU A 100 -6.42 -10.38 16.35
CA GLU A 100 -7.68 -10.34 15.62
C GLU A 100 -7.51 -9.74 14.21
N ALA A 101 -6.55 -8.83 14.01
CA ALA A 101 -6.25 -8.28 12.68
C ALA A 101 -5.58 -9.31 11.76
N VAL A 102 -4.84 -10.27 12.31
CA VAL A 102 -4.26 -11.39 11.56
C VAL A 102 -5.33 -12.45 11.27
N GLU A 103 -6.14 -12.78 12.27
CA GLU A 103 -7.25 -13.72 12.11
C GLU A 103 -8.26 -13.25 11.07
N MET A 104 -8.56 -11.96 11.02
CA MET A 104 -9.47 -11.37 10.04
C MET A 104 -9.04 -11.69 8.60
N LEU A 105 -7.76 -11.47 8.26
CA LEU A 105 -7.26 -11.80 6.91
C LEU A 105 -7.19 -13.31 6.67
N ALA A 106 -6.85 -14.08 7.70
CA ALA A 106 -6.72 -15.53 7.59
C ALA A 106 -8.05 -16.21 7.23
N ARG A 107 -9.20 -15.64 7.63
CA ARG A 107 -10.54 -16.12 7.24
C ARG A 107 -10.75 -16.13 5.73
N ASP A 108 -10.14 -15.18 5.02
CA ASP A 108 -10.18 -15.08 3.55
C ASP A 108 -8.94 -15.72 2.87
N GLY A 109 -8.12 -16.47 3.63
CA GLY A 109 -6.91 -17.11 3.12
C GLY A 109 -5.75 -16.13 2.85
N HIS A 110 -5.87 -14.89 3.31
CA HIS A 110 -4.87 -13.86 3.17
C HIS A 110 -3.96 -13.77 4.40
N ARG A 111 -2.80 -13.14 4.22
CA ARG A 111 -1.88 -12.83 5.32
C ARG A 111 -1.28 -11.45 5.09
N TRP A 112 -1.07 -10.69 6.15
CA TRP A 112 -0.32 -9.44 6.07
C TRP A 112 1.08 -9.70 5.54
N ARG A 113 1.47 -8.91 4.54
CA ARG A 113 2.87 -8.86 4.11
C ARG A 113 3.58 -7.87 5.02
N MET A 114 4.28 -8.39 6.03
CA MET A 114 5.18 -7.59 6.84
C MET A 114 6.35 -7.09 5.95
N PRO A 115 6.75 -5.80 6.07
CA PRO A 115 7.85 -5.23 5.32
C PRO A 115 9.21 -5.85 5.67
#